data_AF-A0AAD4VP58-F1
#
_entry.id   AF-A0AAD4VP58-F1
#
_cell.length_a   1.000
_cell.length_b   1.000
_cell.length_c   1.000
_cell.angle_alpha   90.00
_cell.angle_beta   90.00
_cell.angle_gamma   90.00
#
_symmetry.space_group_name_H-M   'P 1'
#
loop_
_entity.id
_entity.type
_entity.pdbx_description
1 polymer ?
#
loop_
_entity_poly.entity_id
_entity_poly.type
_entity_poly.pdbx_seq_one_letter_code
_entity_poly.pdbx_strand_id
1 'polypeptide(L)'
;MLRLGKRLAAKGMLVTFSTTENYGKEMRKANNGISEEATPVGAGFIRFEFFPDGLPEDDPKQTDLEYYVPKLELVGKELVTQMIKRHATEGRPVSCVVNNPFIPWVCDVAVELGIPQATLWIQSCAVFSAYYHYNKKTVPFPTEAEPNIDVQLPCMPVLKHDEIPSFLHPSDPFQSMLCSVSQGQAKEQSSLLVLAINVEDVLRRKAEY
;
A
#
# COMPACT_ATOMS: atom_id res chain seq x y z
N MET A 1 -5.53 1.38 5.59
CA MET A 1 -5.85 -0.05 5.79
C MET A 1 -6.79 -0.31 6.97
N LEU A 2 -6.39 -0.11 8.24
CA LEU A 2 -7.23 -0.49 9.41
C LEU A 2 -8.67 0.07 9.40
N ARG A 3 -8.85 1.35 9.06
CA ARG A 3 -10.18 1.97 8.97
C ARG A 3 -11.06 1.31 7.90
N LEU A 4 -10.49 0.96 6.74
CA LEU A 4 -11.20 0.25 5.68
C LEU A 4 -11.63 -1.13 6.17
N GLY A 5 -10.70 -1.91 6.75
CA GLY A 5 -11.04 -3.24 7.26
C GLY A 5 -12.09 -3.21 8.36
N LYS A 6 -12.09 -2.22 9.26
CA LYS A 6 -13.19 -2.04 10.24
C LYS A 6 -14.55 -1.80 9.56
N ARG A 7 -14.59 -1.03 8.48
CA ARG A 7 -15.82 -0.80 7.71
C ARG A 7 -16.29 -2.05 6.96
N LEU A 8 -15.37 -2.85 6.42
CA LEU A 8 -15.69 -4.13 5.78
C LEU A 8 -16.19 -5.16 6.80
N ALA A 9 -15.50 -5.28 7.94
CA ALA A 9 -15.91 -6.15 9.04
C ALA A 9 -17.29 -5.77 9.59
N ALA A 10 -17.57 -4.47 9.76
CA ALA A 10 -18.88 -4.00 10.19
C ALA A 10 -20.04 -4.44 9.27
N LYS A 11 -19.74 -4.77 8.00
CA LYS A 11 -20.69 -5.32 7.00
C LYS A 11 -20.75 -6.85 6.96
N GLY A 12 -20.14 -7.54 7.92
CA GLY A 12 -20.20 -9.01 8.03
C GLY A 12 -19.01 -9.75 7.45
N MET A 13 -17.95 -9.06 7.02
CA MET A 13 -16.76 -9.71 6.47
C MET A 13 -15.80 -10.16 7.57
N LEU A 14 -15.09 -11.27 7.33
CA LEU A 14 -13.85 -11.58 8.04
C LEU A 14 -12.70 -10.86 7.34
N VAL A 15 -12.00 -10.00 8.07
CA VAL A 15 -10.85 -9.25 7.56
C VAL A 15 -9.59 -9.71 8.27
N THR A 16 -8.67 -10.34 7.53
CA THR A 16 -7.32 -10.65 7.99
C THR A 16 -6.38 -9.52 7.55
N PHE A 17 -5.75 -8.83 8.50
CA PHE A 17 -4.63 -7.94 8.20
C PHE A 17 -3.34 -8.75 8.23
N SER A 18 -2.53 -8.61 7.20
CA SER A 18 -1.22 -9.25 7.17
C SER A 18 -0.09 -8.26 6.89
N THR A 19 1.01 -8.44 7.61
CA THR A 19 2.24 -7.65 7.50
C THR A 19 3.40 -8.46 8.08
N THR A 20 4.61 -7.92 8.05
CA THR A 20 5.79 -8.63 8.53
C THR A 20 5.79 -8.74 10.06
N GLU A 21 6.46 -9.76 10.60
CA GLU A 21 6.53 -10.01 12.05
C GLU A 21 7.09 -8.80 12.82
N ASN A 22 8.02 -8.07 12.22
CA ASN A 22 8.59 -6.86 12.81
C ASN A 22 7.53 -5.77 13.01
N TYR A 23 6.75 -5.46 11.96
CA TYR A 23 5.61 -4.54 12.10
C TYR A 23 4.53 -5.11 13.04
N GLY A 24 4.35 -6.43 13.09
CA GLY A 24 3.44 -7.09 14.02
C GLY A 24 3.82 -6.87 15.49
N LYS A 25 5.10 -6.93 15.83
CA LYS A 25 5.61 -6.61 17.16
C LYS A 25 5.29 -5.17 17.54
N GLU A 26 5.56 -4.21 16.65
CA GLU A 26 5.23 -2.79 16.88
C GLU A 26 3.72 -2.56 17.04
N MET A 27 2.91 -3.21 16.22
CA MET A 27 1.44 -3.16 16.35
C MET A 27 0.95 -3.70 17.70
N ARG A 28 1.51 -4.81 18.17
CA ARG A 28 1.17 -5.40 19.48
C ARG A 28 1.62 -4.53 20.64
N LYS A 29 2.79 -3.89 20.56
CA LYS A 29 3.25 -2.89 21.54
C LYS A 29 2.28 -1.71 21.65
N ALA A 30 1.75 -1.25 20.53
CA ALA A 30 0.82 -0.13 20.49
C ALA A 30 -0.61 -0.49 20.94
N ASN A 31 -1.03 -1.75 20.80
CA ASN A 31 -2.39 -2.19 21.12
C ASN A 31 -2.46 -3.70 21.42
N ASN A 32 -2.91 -4.04 22.63
CA ASN A 32 -3.09 -5.43 23.07
C ASN A 32 -4.19 -6.19 22.29
N GLY A 33 -5.03 -5.50 21.53
CA GLY A 33 -6.06 -6.11 20.67
C GLY A 33 -5.56 -6.66 19.34
N ILE A 34 -4.24 -6.67 19.10
CA ILE A 34 -3.63 -7.24 17.90
C ILE A 34 -3.35 -8.72 18.14
N SER A 35 -4.20 -9.59 17.60
CA SER A 35 -4.14 -11.04 17.79
C SER A 35 -4.48 -11.80 16.51
N GLU A 36 -4.01 -13.05 16.43
CA GLU A 36 -4.42 -14.00 15.39
C GLU A 36 -5.86 -14.49 15.56
N GLU A 37 -6.38 -14.37 16.77
CA GLU A 37 -7.77 -14.67 17.08
C GLU A 37 -8.72 -13.62 16.50
N ALA A 38 -9.85 -14.09 15.96
CA ALA A 38 -10.85 -13.23 15.35
C ALA A 38 -11.59 -12.41 16.42
N THR A 39 -11.40 -11.09 16.39
CA THR A 39 -12.09 -10.14 17.25
C THR A 39 -13.35 -9.61 16.56
N PRO A 40 -14.52 -9.65 17.20
CA PRO A 40 -15.77 -9.17 16.59
C PRO A 40 -15.75 -7.65 16.36
N VAL A 41 -16.22 -7.22 15.18
CA VAL A 41 -16.39 -5.82 14.81
C VAL A 41 -17.67 -5.66 13.99
N GLY A 42 -18.70 -5.10 14.60
CA GLY A 42 -20.04 -5.04 13.99
C GLY A 42 -20.57 -6.45 13.72
N ALA A 43 -20.99 -6.73 12.48
CA ALA A 43 -21.50 -8.04 12.08
C ALA A 43 -20.42 -9.04 11.66
N GLY A 44 -19.14 -8.65 11.65
CA GLY A 44 -18.03 -9.47 11.17
C GLY A 44 -16.85 -9.48 12.14
N PHE A 45 -15.65 -9.74 11.62
CA PHE A 45 -14.47 -10.00 12.44
C PHE A 45 -13.20 -9.41 11.85
N ILE A 46 -12.28 -9.03 12.73
CA ILE A 46 -10.92 -8.66 12.38
C ILE A 46 -9.95 -9.64 13.04
N ARG A 47 -8.95 -10.07 12.29
CA ARG A 47 -7.78 -10.78 12.82
C ARG A 47 -6.50 -10.28 12.18
N PHE A 48 -5.38 -10.63 12.78
CA PHE A 48 -4.05 -10.30 12.28
C PHE A 48 -3.28 -11.57 11.97
N GLU A 49 -2.37 -11.52 11.01
CA GLU A 49 -1.49 -12.64 10.71
C GLU A 49 -0.17 -12.13 10.17
N PHE A 50 0.92 -12.61 10.74
CA PHE A 50 2.24 -12.06 10.48
C PHE A 50 3.13 -13.10 9.81
N PHE A 51 4.09 -12.62 9.02
CA PHE A 51 5.05 -13.48 8.34
C PHE A 51 6.47 -12.91 8.46
N PRO A 52 7.52 -13.74 8.48
CA PRO A 52 8.89 -13.25 8.52
C PRO A 52 9.25 -12.56 7.20
N ASP A 53 9.97 -11.44 7.27
CA ASP A 53 10.52 -10.74 6.10
C ASP A 53 11.95 -11.21 5.73
N GLY A 54 12.47 -12.19 6.47
CA GLY A 54 13.77 -12.79 6.20
C GLY A 54 14.96 -11.93 6.59
N LEU A 55 14.74 -10.91 7.43
CA LEU A 55 15.80 -10.15 8.10
C LEU A 55 15.87 -10.48 9.60
N PRO A 56 17.05 -10.37 10.23
CA PRO A 56 17.17 -10.31 11.67
C PRO A 56 16.36 -9.14 12.26
N GLU A 57 16.00 -9.30 13.53
CA GLU A 57 15.42 -8.21 14.32
C GLU A 57 16.41 -7.05 14.42
N ASP A 58 15.90 -5.82 14.32
CA ASP A 58 16.68 -4.57 14.35
C ASP A 58 17.80 -4.45 13.29
N ASP A 59 17.73 -5.22 12.18
CA ASP A 59 18.69 -5.08 11.09
C ASP A 59 18.60 -3.66 10.47
N PRO A 60 19.70 -2.88 10.43
CA PRO A 60 19.69 -1.52 9.89
C PRO A 60 19.25 -1.45 8.43
N LYS A 61 19.34 -2.56 7.68
CA LYS A 61 18.87 -2.64 6.29
C LYS A 61 17.35 -2.61 6.15
N GLN A 62 16.59 -2.63 7.25
CA GLN A 62 15.14 -2.43 7.20
C GLN A 62 14.73 -1.01 6.75
N THR A 63 15.60 -0.01 6.98
CA THR A 63 15.34 1.38 6.56
C THR A 63 15.87 1.70 5.16
N ASP A 64 16.72 0.82 4.63
CA ASP A 64 17.19 0.85 3.25
C ASP A 64 16.11 0.23 2.36
N LEU A 65 15.22 1.06 1.81
CA LEU A 65 14.11 0.59 0.97
C LEU A 65 14.58 -0.06 -0.33
N GLU A 66 15.75 0.34 -0.87
CA GLU A 66 16.32 -0.26 -2.08
C GLU A 66 16.68 -1.72 -1.87
N TYR A 67 17.19 -2.04 -0.68
CA TYR A 67 17.49 -3.40 -0.29
C TYR A 67 16.26 -4.15 0.25
N TYR A 68 15.47 -3.50 1.10
CA TYR A 68 14.39 -4.14 1.85
C TYR A 68 13.25 -4.60 0.94
N VAL A 69 12.81 -3.76 -0.03
CA VAL A 69 11.65 -4.07 -0.86
C VAL A 69 11.87 -5.32 -1.74
N PRO A 70 13.00 -5.46 -2.49
CA PRO A 70 13.28 -6.68 -3.26
C PRO A 70 13.47 -7.92 -2.39
N LYS A 71 14.11 -7.77 -1.22
CA LYS A 71 14.28 -8.86 -0.25
C LYS A 71 12.92 -9.35 0.27
N LEU A 72 12.04 -8.41 0.62
CA LEU A 72 10.69 -8.69 1.07
C LEU A 72 9.88 -9.36 -0.04
N GLU A 73 10.03 -8.95 -1.30
CA GLU A 73 9.39 -9.64 -2.43
C GLU A 73 9.84 -11.09 -2.56
N LEU A 74 11.16 -11.33 -2.50
CA LEU A 74 11.75 -12.66 -2.65
C LEU A 74 11.20 -13.67 -1.63
N VAL A 75 11.09 -13.25 -0.36
CA VAL A 75 10.64 -14.12 0.73
C VAL A 75 9.10 -14.09 0.85
N GLY A 76 8.50 -12.92 0.65
CA GLY A 76 7.08 -12.67 0.86
C GLY A 76 6.17 -13.36 -0.16
N LYS A 77 6.57 -13.48 -1.43
CA LYS A 77 5.75 -14.16 -2.46
C LYS A 77 5.38 -15.58 -2.05
N GLU A 78 6.36 -16.37 -1.62
CA GLU A 78 6.15 -17.76 -1.23
C GLU A 78 5.33 -17.84 0.06
N LEU A 79 5.69 -17.07 1.09
CA LEU A 79 5.00 -17.09 2.38
C LEU A 79 3.55 -16.67 2.27
N VAL A 80 3.26 -15.55 1.60
CA VAL A 80 1.88 -15.07 1.40
C VAL A 80 1.07 -16.06 0.57
N THR A 81 1.68 -16.70 -0.43
CA THR A 81 1.02 -17.78 -1.19
C THR A 81 0.63 -18.95 -0.29
N GLN A 82 1.54 -19.39 0.58
CA GLN A 82 1.26 -20.47 1.53
C GLN A 82 0.18 -20.08 2.54
N MET A 83 0.20 -18.84 3.05
CA MET A 83 -0.82 -18.32 3.97
C MET A 83 -2.21 -18.33 3.34
N ILE A 84 -2.34 -17.85 2.10
CA ILE A 84 -3.60 -17.85 1.35
C ILE A 84 -4.11 -19.28 1.11
N LYS A 85 -3.24 -20.19 0.69
CA LYS A 85 -3.59 -21.61 0.49
C LYS A 85 -4.04 -22.26 1.80
N ARG A 86 -3.34 -21.99 2.91
CA ARG A 86 -3.69 -22.49 4.23
C ARG A 86 -5.08 -22.04 4.67
N HIS A 87 -5.43 -20.77 4.42
CA HIS A 87 -6.79 -20.28 4.68
C HIS A 87 -7.88 -21.06 3.95
N ALA A 88 -7.65 -21.46 2.69
CA ALA A 88 -8.58 -22.32 1.97
C ALA A 88 -8.71 -23.71 2.63
N THR A 89 -7.59 -24.33 3.05
CA THR A 89 -7.62 -25.63 3.73
C THR A 89 -8.29 -25.60 5.11
N GLU A 90 -8.27 -24.45 5.79
CA GLU A 90 -8.95 -24.22 7.07
C GLU A 90 -10.42 -23.81 6.92
N GLY A 91 -10.99 -23.93 5.70
CA GLY A 91 -12.40 -23.62 5.44
C GLY A 91 -12.73 -22.12 5.36
N ARG A 92 -11.71 -21.27 5.20
CA ARG A 92 -11.84 -19.80 5.14
C ARG A 92 -11.16 -19.23 3.88
N PRO A 93 -11.57 -19.65 2.67
CA PRO A 93 -10.91 -19.21 1.43
C PRO A 93 -10.90 -17.69 1.31
N VAL A 94 -9.75 -17.14 0.88
CA VAL A 94 -9.59 -15.69 0.66
C VAL A 94 -10.39 -15.29 -0.58
N SER A 95 -11.34 -14.39 -0.41
CA SER A 95 -12.23 -13.92 -1.48
C SER A 95 -11.73 -12.68 -2.21
N CYS A 96 -10.85 -11.89 -1.58
CA CYS A 96 -10.27 -10.69 -2.16
C CYS A 96 -8.98 -10.31 -1.41
N VAL A 97 -7.98 -9.84 -2.14
CA VAL A 97 -6.75 -9.26 -1.60
C VAL A 97 -6.80 -7.74 -1.77
N VAL A 98 -6.61 -7.00 -0.69
CA VAL A 98 -6.49 -5.54 -0.73
C VAL A 98 -5.08 -5.15 -0.34
N ASN A 99 -4.37 -4.46 -1.23
CA ASN A 99 -2.98 -4.09 -1.05
C ASN A 99 -2.76 -2.57 -1.17
N ASN A 100 -1.57 -2.11 -0.80
CA ASN A 100 -1.05 -0.76 -1.03
C ASN A 100 -0.15 -0.76 -2.29
N PRO A 101 -0.20 0.29 -3.15
CA PRO A 101 0.65 0.39 -4.35
C PRO A 101 2.17 0.22 -4.10
N PHE A 102 2.68 0.45 -2.89
CA PHE A 102 4.13 0.35 -2.61
C PHE A 102 4.66 -1.09 -2.53
N ILE A 103 3.80 -2.11 -2.40
CA ILE A 103 4.19 -3.53 -2.36
C ILE A 103 3.56 -4.26 -3.55
N PRO A 104 3.93 -3.94 -4.80
CA PRO A 104 3.16 -4.33 -5.98
C PRO A 104 3.10 -5.85 -6.20
N TRP A 105 4.05 -6.61 -5.70
CA TRP A 105 4.13 -8.07 -5.88
C TRP A 105 2.99 -8.86 -5.23
N VAL A 106 2.33 -8.30 -4.21
CA VAL A 106 1.16 -8.95 -3.58
C VAL A 106 0.02 -9.12 -4.59
N CYS A 107 -0.09 -8.21 -5.56
CA CYS A 107 -1.08 -8.33 -6.63
C CYS A 107 -0.75 -9.51 -7.56
N ASP A 108 0.53 -9.80 -7.79
CA ASP A 108 0.95 -10.94 -8.62
C ASP A 108 0.54 -12.26 -7.97
N VAL A 109 0.75 -12.37 -6.65
CA VAL A 109 0.29 -13.54 -5.86
C VAL A 109 -1.22 -13.72 -5.97
N ALA A 110 -2.00 -12.64 -5.87
CA ALA A 110 -3.45 -12.72 -6.02
C ALA A 110 -3.86 -13.18 -7.43
N VAL A 111 -3.22 -12.65 -8.48
CA VAL A 111 -3.46 -13.04 -9.87
C VAL A 111 -3.11 -14.51 -10.12
N GLU A 112 -1.94 -14.96 -9.65
CA GLU A 112 -1.48 -16.35 -9.78
C GLU A 112 -2.44 -17.35 -9.11
N LEU A 113 -3.09 -16.93 -8.01
CA LEU A 113 -4.08 -17.73 -7.29
C LEU A 113 -5.51 -17.54 -7.79
N GLY A 114 -5.74 -16.70 -8.81
CA GLY A 114 -7.07 -16.41 -9.36
C GLY A 114 -7.98 -15.68 -8.37
N ILE A 115 -7.41 -14.93 -7.42
CA ILE A 115 -8.16 -14.21 -6.38
C ILE A 115 -8.38 -12.76 -6.82
N PRO A 116 -9.61 -12.23 -6.72
CA PRO A 116 -9.90 -10.82 -6.89
C PRO A 116 -8.95 -9.92 -6.09
N GLN A 117 -8.46 -8.84 -6.71
CA GLN A 117 -7.55 -7.91 -6.06
C GLN A 117 -7.95 -6.45 -6.23
N ALA A 118 -7.64 -5.66 -5.21
CA ALA A 118 -7.91 -4.24 -5.14
C ALA A 118 -6.72 -3.50 -4.52
N THR A 119 -6.51 -2.27 -4.98
CA THR A 119 -5.45 -1.41 -4.45
C THR A 119 -6.07 -0.25 -3.69
N LEU A 120 -5.61 -0.02 -2.46
CA LEU A 120 -5.97 1.14 -1.66
C LEU A 120 -4.91 2.23 -1.85
N TRP A 121 -5.27 3.28 -2.59
CA TRP A 121 -4.46 4.48 -2.69
C TRP A 121 -4.64 5.34 -1.44
N ILE A 122 -3.56 5.48 -0.66
CA ILE A 122 -3.58 6.15 0.65
C ILE A 122 -3.08 7.60 0.63
N GLN A 123 -2.57 8.07 -0.51
CA GLN A 123 -2.10 9.45 -0.70
C GLN A 123 -3.20 10.31 -1.37
N SER A 124 -2.96 11.61 -1.55
CA SER A 124 -3.94 12.48 -2.22
C SER A 124 -4.07 12.15 -3.71
N CYS A 125 -5.17 12.57 -4.32
CA CYS A 125 -5.39 12.45 -5.78
C CYS A 125 -4.36 13.28 -6.58
N ALA A 126 -3.90 14.40 -6.02
CA ALA A 126 -2.82 15.20 -6.58
C ALA A 126 -1.52 14.39 -6.72
N VAL A 127 -1.14 13.65 -5.66
CA VAL A 127 0.04 12.79 -5.67
C VAL A 127 -0.12 11.63 -6.67
N PHE A 128 -1.33 11.06 -6.77
CA PHE A 128 -1.64 10.05 -7.79
C PHE A 128 -1.42 10.58 -9.22
N SER A 129 -1.96 11.77 -9.49
CA SER A 129 -1.82 12.45 -10.78
C SER A 129 -0.34 12.75 -11.08
N ALA A 130 0.42 13.23 -10.08
CA ALA A 130 1.85 13.49 -10.23
C ALA A 130 2.62 12.23 -10.65
N TYR A 131 2.44 11.10 -9.93
CA TYR A 131 3.08 9.84 -10.32
C TYR A 131 2.64 9.36 -11.70
N TYR A 132 1.35 9.48 -12.03
CA TYR A 132 0.84 9.09 -13.35
C TYR A 132 1.54 9.88 -14.47
N HIS A 133 1.57 11.21 -14.35
CA HIS A 133 2.16 12.08 -15.37
C HIS A 133 3.68 11.96 -15.45
N TYR A 134 4.35 11.70 -14.33
CA TYR A 134 5.78 11.38 -14.30
C TYR A 134 6.06 10.08 -15.06
N ASN A 135 5.33 9.01 -14.72
CA ASN A 135 5.48 7.69 -15.31
C ASN A 135 5.17 7.66 -16.81
N LYS A 136 4.15 8.41 -17.24
CA LYS A 136 3.77 8.54 -18.65
C LYS A 136 4.58 9.60 -19.39
N LYS A 137 5.47 10.34 -18.71
CA LYS A 137 6.31 11.41 -19.26
C LYS A 137 5.50 12.45 -20.03
N THR A 138 4.32 12.79 -19.52
CA THR A 138 3.39 13.71 -20.19
C THR A 138 3.61 15.17 -19.84
N VAL A 139 4.38 15.45 -18.77
CA VAL A 139 4.75 16.79 -18.31
C VAL A 139 6.19 16.74 -17.77
N PRO A 140 6.93 17.87 -17.76
CA PRO A 140 8.27 17.93 -17.18
C PRO A 140 8.22 17.86 -15.66
N PHE A 141 9.24 17.23 -15.07
CA PHE A 141 9.51 17.13 -13.64
C PHE A 141 10.98 17.45 -13.36
N PRO A 142 11.36 17.71 -12.09
CA PRO A 142 12.75 17.93 -11.69
C PRO A 142 13.73 16.90 -12.23
N THR A 143 14.88 17.38 -12.72
CA THR A 143 15.99 16.56 -13.19
C THR A 143 17.29 17.03 -12.55
N GLU A 144 18.37 16.25 -12.67
CA GLU A 144 19.69 16.65 -12.16
C GLU A 144 20.17 17.99 -12.74
N ALA A 145 19.81 18.29 -13.99
CA ALA A 145 20.14 19.55 -14.64
C ALA A 145 19.22 20.71 -14.21
N GLU A 146 17.95 20.40 -13.91
CA GLU A 146 16.92 21.38 -13.56
C GLU A 146 16.13 20.91 -12.32
N PRO A 147 16.72 20.95 -11.11
CA PRO A 147 16.12 20.37 -9.92
C PRO A 147 14.96 21.19 -9.35
N ASN A 148 14.86 22.48 -9.73
CA ASN A 148 13.90 23.43 -9.18
C ASN A 148 12.82 23.84 -10.18
N ILE A 149 12.54 23.00 -11.18
CA ILE A 149 11.47 23.26 -12.15
C ILE A 149 10.10 23.08 -11.49
N ASP A 150 9.21 24.05 -11.71
CA ASP A 150 7.81 23.97 -11.30
C ASP A 150 7.04 22.99 -12.21
N VAL A 151 6.06 22.28 -11.66
CA VAL A 151 5.31 21.23 -12.35
C VAL A 151 3.88 21.67 -12.59
N GLN A 152 3.47 21.68 -13.86
CA GLN A 152 2.08 21.94 -14.26
C GLN A 152 1.37 20.63 -14.62
N LEU A 153 0.60 20.08 -13.67
CA LEU A 153 -0.26 18.92 -13.93
C LEU A 153 -1.57 19.36 -14.61
N PRO A 154 -2.17 18.54 -15.50
CA PRO A 154 -3.47 18.82 -16.07
C PRO A 154 -4.54 19.06 -14.98
N CYS A 155 -5.36 20.10 -15.16
CA CYS A 155 -6.45 20.47 -14.25
C CYS A 155 -6.03 20.78 -12.80
N MET A 156 -4.77 21.15 -12.56
CA MET A 156 -4.26 21.57 -11.26
C MET A 156 -3.57 22.93 -11.34
N PRO A 157 -3.44 23.66 -10.23
CA PRO A 157 -2.51 24.80 -10.15
C PRO A 157 -1.07 24.37 -10.45
N VAL A 158 -0.22 25.35 -10.81
CA VAL A 158 1.23 25.13 -10.87
C VAL A 158 1.71 24.71 -9.49
N LEU A 159 2.38 23.57 -9.41
CA LEU A 159 3.05 23.09 -8.21
C LEU A 159 4.50 23.57 -8.25
N LYS A 160 4.99 24.15 -7.17
CA LYS A 160 6.41 24.42 -7.01
C LYS A 160 7.22 23.14 -6.95
N HIS A 161 8.50 23.25 -7.27
CA HIS A 161 9.42 22.11 -7.17
C HIS A 161 9.37 21.41 -5.80
N ASP A 162 9.10 22.11 -4.71
CA ASP A 162 9.00 21.57 -3.35
C ASP A 162 7.56 21.17 -2.94
N GLU A 163 6.59 21.30 -3.83
CA GLU A 163 5.18 20.93 -3.63
C GLU A 163 4.80 19.58 -4.29
N ILE A 164 5.75 18.92 -4.96
CA ILE A 164 5.57 17.58 -5.53
C ILE A 164 6.09 16.48 -4.58
N PRO A 165 5.66 15.22 -4.73
CA PRO A 165 6.22 14.10 -3.98
C PRO A 165 7.74 14.03 -4.08
N SER A 166 8.43 13.93 -2.95
CA SER A 166 9.91 13.93 -2.90
C SER A 166 10.52 12.81 -3.76
N PHE A 167 9.86 11.64 -3.85
CA PHE A 167 10.31 10.53 -4.69
C PHE A 167 10.44 10.89 -6.17
N LEU A 168 9.76 11.93 -6.66
CA LEU A 168 9.86 12.42 -8.03
C LEU A 168 11.11 13.28 -8.26
N HIS A 169 11.82 13.66 -7.20
CA HIS A 169 13.09 14.35 -7.31
C HIS A 169 14.23 13.39 -7.62
N PRO A 170 15.19 13.82 -8.44
CA PRO A 170 16.33 12.98 -8.83
C PRO A 170 17.26 12.69 -7.65
N SER A 171 17.34 13.60 -6.68
CA SER A 171 18.20 13.49 -5.50
C SER A 171 17.57 12.75 -4.32
N ASP A 172 16.33 12.26 -4.44
CA ASP A 172 15.64 11.61 -3.33
C ASP A 172 16.22 10.20 -3.08
N PRO A 173 16.63 9.87 -1.85
CA PRO A 173 17.26 8.58 -1.53
C PRO A 173 16.30 7.39 -1.68
N PHE A 174 15.01 7.64 -1.85
CA PHE A 174 13.97 6.63 -2.06
C PHE A 174 13.37 6.71 -3.47
N GLN A 175 14.06 7.32 -4.44
CA GLN A 175 13.62 7.37 -5.83
C GLN A 175 13.33 5.97 -6.41
N SER A 176 14.04 4.94 -5.95
CA SER A 176 13.79 3.52 -6.24
C SER A 176 12.34 3.07 -5.97
N MET A 177 11.67 3.68 -4.99
CA MET A 177 10.25 3.42 -4.68
C MET A 177 9.32 3.83 -5.82
N LEU A 178 9.76 4.72 -6.71
CA LEU A 178 8.99 5.07 -7.91
C LEU A 178 8.68 3.82 -8.72
N CYS A 179 9.65 2.92 -8.93
CA CYS A 179 9.41 1.68 -9.66
C CYS A 179 8.26 0.88 -9.05
N SER A 180 8.21 0.77 -7.71
CA SER A 180 7.12 0.10 -7.01
C SER A 180 5.78 0.81 -7.21
N VAL A 181 5.74 2.14 -7.12
CA VAL A 181 4.53 2.94 -7.36
C VAL A 181 4.05 2.80 -8.81
N SER A 182 4.95 2.90 -9.78
CA SER A 182 4.63 2.75 -11.20
C SER A 182 4.06 1.36 -11.50
N GLN A 183 4.66 0.32 -10.93
CA GLN A 183 4.13 -1.05 -11.03
C GLN A 183 2.77 -1.17 -10.35
N GLY A 184 2.60 -0.58 -9.17
CA GLY A 184 1.33 -0.53 -8.45
C GLY A 184 0.22 0.13 -9.29
N GLN A 185 0.48 1.32 -9.84
CA GLN A 185 -0.45 2.05 -10.72
C GLN A 185 -0.75 1.29 -12.02
N ALA A 186 0.21 0.56 -12.58
CA ALA A 186 -0.04 -0.28 -13.74
C ALA A 186 -0.97 -1.46 -13.39
N LYS A 187 -0.74 -2.10 -12.23
CA LYS A 187 -1.56 -3.22 -11.74
C LYS A 187 -2.96 -2.79 -11.33
N GLU A 188 -3.13 -1.55 -10.89
CA GLU A 188 -4.44 -0.93 -10.64
C GLU A 188 -5.35 -0.91 -11.87
N GLN A 189 -4.80 -0.79 -13.08
CA GLN A 189 -5.59 -0.85 -14.32
C GLN A 189 -6.20 -2.24 -14.55
N SER A 190 -5.61 -3.27 -13.95
CA SER A 190 -6.08 -4.65 -13.96
C SER A 190 -6.85 -5.02 -12.68
N SER A 191 -6.91 -4.12 -11.68
CA SER A 191 -7.62 -4.34 -10.42
C SER A 191 -9.12 -4.17 -10.61
N LEU A 192 -9.90 -4.96 -9.89
CA LEU A 192 -11.37 -4.87 -9.93
C LEU A 192 -11.89 -3.61 -9.22
N LEU A 193 -11.09 -3.03 -8.33
CA LEU A 193 -11.44 -1.82 -7.58
C LEU A 193 -10.18 -1.06 -7.15
N VAL A 194 -10.18 0.26 -7.37
CA VAL A 194 -9.22 1.19 -6.78
C VAL A 194 -9.97 2.09 -5.80
N LEU A 195 -9.52 2.11 -4.55
CA LEU A 195 -10.06 3.01 -3.52
C LEU A 195 -9.08 4.16 -3.33
N ALA A 196 -9.40 5.33 -3.89
CA ALA A 196 -8.68 6.57 -3.59
C ALA A 196 -9.41 7.33 -2.48
N ILE A 197 -8.69 7.69 -1.41
CA ILE A 197 -9.24 8.54 -0.35
C ILE A 197 -8.83 9.98 -0.65
N ASN A 198 -9.77 10.81 -1.09
CA ASN A 198 -9.50 12.24 -1.20
C ASN A 198 -9.44 12.86 0.21
N VAL A 199 -8.35 13.59 0.50
CA VAL A 199 -8.17 14.28 1.79
C VAL A 199 -9.13 15.46 1.92
N GLU A 200 -9.56 16.07 0.80
CA GLU A 200 -10.54 17.16 0.82
C GLU A 200 -11.93 16.73 1.32
N ASP A 201 -12.34 15.49 1.05
CA ASP A 201 -13.62 14.94 1.55
C ASP A 201 -13.64 14.77 3.08
N VAL A 202 -12.46 14.69 3.70
CA VAL A 202 -12.31 14.63 5.17
C VAL A 202 -12.31 16.04 5.77
N LEU A 203 -11.79 17.03 5.06
CA LEU A 203 -11.73 18.43 5.51
C LEU A 203 -13.09 19.14 5.39
N ARG A 204 -13.88 18.87 4.33
CA ARG A 204 -15.24 19.43 4.21
C ARG A 204 -16.18 18.99 5.33
N ARG A 205 -16.05 17.74 5.83
CA ARG A 205 -16.88 17.25 6.95
C ARG A 205 -16.54 17.87 8.31
N LYS A 206 -15.42 18.58 8.45
CA LYS A 206 -15.06 19.32 9.67
C LYS A 206 -15.38 20.82 9.61
N ALA A 207 -15.81 21.33 8.46
CA ALA A 207 -16.16 22.75 8.28
C ALA A 207 -17.68 23.01 8.38
N GLU A 208 -18.50 21.98 8.63
CA GLU A 208 -19.96 22.07 8.76
C GLU A 208 -20.49 21.79 10.18
N TYR A 209 -19.66 21.95 11.22
CA TYR A 209 -20.09 21.95 12.63
C TYR A 209 -19.50 23.11 13.40
#